data_AF-A0A951A3B2-F1
#
_entry.id   AF-A0A951A3B2-F1
#
_cell.length_a   1.000
_cell.length_b   1.000
_cell.length_c   1.000
_cell.angle_alpha   90.00
_cell.angle_beta   90.00
_cell.angle_gamma   90.00
#
_symmetry.space_group_name_H-M   'P 1'
#
loop_
_entity.id
_entity.type
_entity.pdbx_description
1 polymer ?
#
loop_
_entity_poly.entity_id
_entity_poly.type
_entity_poly.pdbx_seq_one_letter_code
_entity_poly.pdbx_strand_id
1 'polypeptide(L)'
;GAAFFGESMFSRVRDASKVALVHLVARLRRGHYLLLDTQFVTPHLATFGAVELSRPAYLMRLKGATGRNPAEDVWKGGEELTGAQALSLVEANT
;
A
#
# COMPACT_ATOMS: atom_id res chain seq x y z
N GLY A 1 7.35 7.94 -9.58
CA GLY A 1 8.14 7.11 -8.64
C GLY A 1 7.24 6.03 -8.06
N ALA A 2 7.79 4.86 -7.75
CA ALA A 2 7.08 3.70 -7.22
C ALA A 2 6.91 3.73 -5.68
N ALA A 3 6.73 4.92 -5.10
CA ALA A 3 6.48 5.14 -3.67
C ALA A 3 5.12 5.83 -3.50
N PHE A 4 4.34 5.38 -2.51
CA PHE A 4 3.06 5.95 -2.12
C PHE A 4 3.15 6.45 -0.67
N PHE A 5 2.65 7.66 -0.42
CA PHE A 5 2.66 8.29 0.89
C PHE A 5 1.23 8.40 1.40
N GLY A 6 0.89 7.60 2.42
CA GLY A 6 -0.41 7.62 3.06
C GLY A 6 -0.47 8.73 4.10
N GLU A 7 -1.17 9.81 3.78
CA GLU A 7 -1.32 10.96 4.69
C GLU A 7 -2.32 10.67 5.82
N SER A 8 -3.50 10.15 5.47
CA SER A 8 -4.57 9.90 6.44
C SER A 8 -5.61 8.92 5.90
N MET A 9 -6.40 8.36 6.81
CA MET A 9 -7.53 7.50 6.50
C MET A 9 -8.61 7.64 7.58
N PHE A 10 -9.87 7.75 7.18
CA PHE A 10 -11.02 7.81 8.07
C PHE A 10 -12.07 6.80 7.64
N SER A 11 -12.93 6.40 8.57
CA SER A 11 -14.08 5.53 8.27
C SER A 11 -15.29 5.94 9.09
N ARG A 12 -16.48 5.78 8.52
CA ARG A 12 -17.77 6.03 9.18
C ARG A 12 -18.49 4.73 9.57
N VAL A 13 -18.05 3.61 9.00
CA VAL A 13 -18.60 2.28 9.21
C VAL A 13 -17.45 1.40 9.71
N ARG A 14 -17.77 0.50 10.65
CA ARG A 14 -16.81 -0.47 11.18
C ARG A 14 -16.11 -1.20 10.04
N ASP A 15 -14.79 -1.36 10.17
CA ASP A 15 -13.90 -2.07 9.25
C ASP A 15 -13.73 -1.49 7.83
N ALA A 16 -14.42 -0.41 7.46
CA ALA A 16 -14.28 0.17 6.12
C ALA A 16 -12.86 0.66 5.81
N SER A 17 -12.12 1.19 6.79
CA SER A 17 -10.71 1.56 6.62
C SER A 17 -9.81 0.35 6.34
N LYS A 18 -10.14 -0.83 6.88
CA LYS A 18 -9.39 -2.07 6.64
C LYS A 18 -9.57 -2.53 5.20
N VAL A 19 -10.81 -2.52 4.72
CA VAL A 19 -11.14 -2.83 3.33
C VAL A 19 -10.40 -1.85 2.40
N ALA A 20 -10.47 -0.54 2.69
CA ALA A 20 -9.75 0.46 1.90
C ALA A 20 -8.24 0.19 1.85
N LEU A 21 -7.62 -0.16 2.99
CA LEU A 21 -6.20 -0.48 3.07
C LEU A 21 -5.82 -1.75 2.27
N VAL A 22 -6.61 -2.83 2.39
CA VAL A 22 -6.38 -4.06 1.61
C VAL A 22 -6.44 -3.78 0.11
N HIS A 23 -7.44 -3.03 -0.34
CA HIS A 23 -7.56 -2.66 -1.76
C HIS A 23 -6.45 -1.71 -2.22
N LEU A 24 -6.01 -0.78 -1.37
CA LEU A 24 -4.85 0.07 -1.65
C LEU A 24 -3.60 -0.79 -1.86
N VAL A 25 -3.29 -1.69 -0.95
CA VAL A 25 -2.12 -2.57 -1.05
C VAL A 25 -2.20 -3.45 -2.30
N ALA A 26 -3.37 -4.02 -2.61
CA ALA A 26 -3.57 -4.81 -3.82
C ALA A 26 -3.25 -4.01 -5.10
N ARG A 27 -3.73 -2.77 -5.19
CA ARG A 27 -3.45 -1.87 -6.32
C ARG A 27 -1.97 -1.49 -6.40
N LEU A 28 -1.35 -1.16 -5.27
CA LEU A 28 0.08 -0.83 -5.22
C LEU A 28 0.94 -2.02 -5.68
N ARG A 29 0.60 -3.23 -5.26
CA ARG A 29 1.29 -4.45 -5.71
C ARG A 29 1.13 -4.70 -7.20
N ARG A 30 -0.11 -4.60 -7.71
CA ARG A 30 -0.38 -4.68 -9.16
C ARG A 30 0.40 -3.63 -9.94
N GLY A 31 0.59 -2.46 -9.35
CA GLY A 31 1.32 -1.34 -9.96
C GLY A 31 2.83 -1.42 -9.80
N HIS A 32 3.36 -2.48 -9.18
CA HIS A 32 4.79 -2.65 -8.88
C HIS A 32 5.36 -1.51 -8.01
N TYR A 33 4.55 -0.94 -7.11
CA TYR A 33 5.03 -0.04 -6.08
C TYR A 33 5.94 -0.79 -5.10
N LEU A 34 6.97 -0.10 -4.62
CA LEU A 34 7.99 -0.66 -3.73
C LEU A 34 7.89 -0.16 -2.30
N LEU A 35 7.20 0.97 -2.08
CA LEU A 35 7.11 1.59 -0.77
C LEU A 35 5.70 2.15 -0.56
N LEU A 36 5.06 1.73 0.53
CA LEU A 36 3.93 2.40 1.15
C LEU A 36 4.43 3.00 2.47
N ASP A 37 4.49 4.33 2.52
CA ASP A 37 4.89 5.09 3.69
C ASP A 37 3.65 5.51 4.49
N THR A 38 3.58 5.15 5.76
CA THR A 38 2.48 5.51 6.67
C THR A 38 2.84 6.61 7.67
N GLN A 39 4.03 7.23 7.52
CA GLN A 39 4.64 8.24 8.39
C GLN A 39 4.97 7.74 9.80
N PHE A 40 3.99 7.19 10.51
CA PHE A 40 4.13 6.58 11.82
C PHE A 40 3.50 5.18 11.83
N VAL A 41 4.16 4.23 12.49
CA VAL A 41 3.57 2.93 12.76
C VAL A 41 2.67 3.07 13.99
N THR A 42 1.39 2.76 13.83
CA THR A 42 0.44 2.65 14.95
C THR A 42 0.15 1.17 15.22
N PRO A 43 -0.31 0.80 16.43
CA PRO A 43 -0.72 -0.58 16.71
C PRO A 43 -1.76 -1.10 15.71
N HIS A 44 -2.66 -0.24 15.25
CA HIS A 44 -3.63 -0.58 14.21
C HIS A 44 -2.95 -0.95 12.89
N LEU A 45 -2.00 -0.14 12.41
CA LEU A 45 -1.26 -0.40 11.18
C LEU A 45 -0.36 -1.64 11.29
N ALA A 46 0.21 -1.90 12.47
CA ALA A 46 1.01 -3.10 12.72
C ALA A 46 0.21 -4.39 12.51
N THR A 47 -1.10 -4.39 12.81
CA THR A 47 -1.97 -5.56 12.52
C THR A 47 -2.12 -5.86 11.02
N PHE A 48 -1.78 -4.90 10.14
CA PHE A 48 -1.75 -5.07 8.69
C PHE A 48 -0.35 -5.34 8.14
N GLY A 49 0.63 -5.59 9.00
CA GLY A 49 2.02 -5.86 8.61
C GLY A 49 2.85 -4.61 8.36
N ALA A 50 2.41 -3.42 8.81
CA ALA A 50 3.28 -2.25 8.82
C ALA A 50 4.44 -2.47 9.80
N VAL A 51 5.65 -2.18 9.35
CA VAL A 51 6.88 -2.33 10.14
C VAL A 51 7.61 -1.00 10.24
N GLU A 52 8.24 -0.77 11.38
CA GLU A 52 9.11 0.38 11.54
C GLU A 52 10.44 0.13 10.84
N LEU A 53 10.97 1.16 10.18
CA LEU A 53 12.25 1.10 9.48
C LEU A 53 13.21 2.11 10.09
N SER A 54 14.47 1.72 10.24
CA SER A 54 15.53 2.70 10.52
C SER A 54 15.61 3.69 9.37
N ARG A 55 15.96 4.94 9.68
CA ARG A 55 16.11 6.01 8.67
C ARG A 55 16.99 5.60 7.48
N PRO A 56 18.17 4.94 7.66
CA PRO A 56 18.96 4.47 6.52
C PRO A 56 18.23 3.45 5.65
N ALA A 57 17.52 2.50 6.26
CA ALA A 57 16.78 1.47 5.55
C ALA A 57 15.57 2.04 4.78
N TYR A 58 14.93 3.07 5.33
CA TYR A 58 13.89 3.82 4.66
C TYR A 58 14.43 4.58 3.45
N LEU A 59 15.51 5.37 3.62
CA LEU A 59 16.10 6.17 2.54
C LEU A 59 16.61 5.29 1.37
N MET A 60 17.14 4.10 1.68
CA MET A 60 17.52 3.13 0.67
C MET A 60 16.32 2.67 -0.17
N ARG A 61 15.20 2.33 0.47
CA ARG A 61 13.96 1.92 -0.23
C ARG A 61 13.36 3.07 -1.03
N LEU A 62 13.30 4.27 -0.45
CA LEU A 62 12.81 5.47 -1.12
C LEU A 62 13.63 5.76 -2.38
N LYS A 63 14.96 5.72 -2.30
CA LYS A 63 15.85 5.90 -3.47
C LYS A 63 15.55 4.86 -4.56
N GLY A 64 15.34 3.59 -4.19
CA GLY A 64 14.98 2.53 -5.13
C GLY A 64 13.62 2.74 -5.79
N ALA A 65 12.69 3.41 -5.12
CA ALA A 65 11.36 3.72 -5.64
C ALA A 65 11.33 4.97 -6.53
N THR A 66 12.14 6.01 -6.23
CA THR A 66 12.16 7.27 -6.97
C THR A 66 12.49 7.08 -8.46
N GLY A 67 13.43 6.18 -8.78
CA GLY A 67 13.88 5.90 -10.15
C GLY A 67 12.99 4.94 -10.95
N ARG A 68 11.85 4.49 -10.41
CA ARG A 68 10.95 3.55 -11.08
C ARG A 68 9.63 4.21 -11.49
N ASN A 69 9.12 3.76 -12.63
CA ASN A 69 7.77 4.09 -13.06
C ASN A 69 6.84 2.91 -12.74
N PRO A 70 5.87 3.05 -11.82
CA PRO A 70 4.87 2.02 -11.58
C PRO A 70 3.96 1.88 -12.81
N ALA A 71 3.21 0.79 -12.92
CA ALA A 71 2.29 0.59 -14.03
C ALA A 71 1.22 1.69 -14.04
N GLU A 72 1.03 2.37 -15.18
CA GLU A 72 0.17 3.57 -15.29
C GLU A 72 -1.33 3.26 -15.28
N ASP A 73 -1.70 2.01 -15.53
CA ASP A 73 -3.08 1.54 -15.63
C ASP A 73 -3.73 1.27 -14.28
N VAL A 74 -2.96 1.13 -13.19
CA VAL A 74 -3.52 0.77 -11.87
C VAL A 74 -4.43 1.83 -11.25
N TRP A 75 -4.39 3.04 -11.78
CA TRP A 75 -5.25 4.16 -11.39
C TRP A 75 -6.30 4.53 -12.43
N LYS A 76 -6.26 3.92 -13.62
CA LYS A 76 -7.30 4.12 -14.63
C LYS A 76 -8.60 3.56 -14.06
N GLY A 77 -9.58 4.45 -13.83
CA GLY A 77 -10.87 4.06 -13.27
C GLY A 77 -11.60 3.06 -14.17
N GLY A 78 -12.52 2.28 -13.59
CA GLY A 78 -13.38 1.34 -14.33
C GLY A 78 -13.11 -0.14 -14.06
N GLU A 79 -12.00 -0.48 -13.39
CA GLU A 79 -11.74 -1.86 -12.99
C GLU A 79 -12.05 -2.04 -11.49
N GLU A 80 -13.18 -2.70 -11.21
CA GLU A 80 -13.53 -3.10 -9.86
C GLU A 80 -12.71 -4.32 -9.45
N LEU A 81 -11.91 -4.16 -8.39
CA LEU A 81 -11.31 -5.29 -7.69
C LEU A 81 -12.29 -5.73 -6.61
N THR A 82 -12.75 -6.97 -6.68
CA THR A 82 -13.50 -7.58 -5.58
C THR A 82 -12.60 -7.78 -4.35
N GLY A 83 -13.20 -7.96 -3.17
CA GLY A 83 -12.44 -8.26 -1.95
C GLY A 83 -11.58 -9.53 -2.08
N ALA A 84 -12.12 -10.58 -2.71
CA ALA A 84 -11.39 -11.85 -2.92
C ALA A 84 -10.17 -11.68 -3.85
N GLN A 85 -10.29 -10.89 -4.91
CA GLN A 85 -9.17 -10.57 -5.80
C GLN A 85 -8.12 -9.71 -5.09
N ALA A 86 -8.55 -8.73 -4.30
CA ALA A 86 -7.65 -7.90 -3.51
C ALA A 86 -6.86 -8.74 -2.50
N LEU A 87 -7.52 -9.64 -1.77
CA LEU A 87 -6.90 -10.60 -0.87
C LEU A 87 -5.87 -11.48 -1.59
N SER A 88 -6.25 -12.07 -2.74
CA SER A 88 -5.34 -12.91 -3.52
C SER A 88 -4.04 -12.18 -3.93
N LEU A 89 -4.15 -10.90 -4.32
CA LEU A 89 -2.98 -10.07 -4.65
C LEU A 89 -2.12 -9.72 -3.42
N VAL A 90 -2.74 -9.61 -2.24
CA VAL A 90 -2.05 -9.38 -0.96
C VAL A 90 -1.40 -10.66 -0.41
N GLU A 91 -1.92 -11.84 -0.73
CA GLU A 91 -1.38 -13.11 -0.25
C GLU A 91 -0.26 -13.66 -1.14
N ALA A 92 -0.34 -13.46 -2.46
CA ALA A 92 0.55 -14.07 -3.45
C ALA A 92 2.07 -13.76 -3.34
N ASN A 93 2.50 -12.91 -2.39
CA ASN A 93 3.91 -12.54 -2.17
C ASN A 93 4.26 -12.50 -0.67
N THR A 94 3.55 -13.28 0.16
CA THR A 94 3.87 -13.47 1.59
C THR A 94 4.68 -14.74 1.77
#